data_AF-A0A0D2KV98-F1
#
_entry.id   AF-A0A0D2KV98-F1
#
_cell.length_a   1.000
_cell.length_b   1.000
_cell.length_c   1.000
_cell.angle_alpha   90.00
_cell.angle_beta   90.00
_cell.angle_gamma   90.00
#
_symmetry.space_group_name_H-M   'P 1'
#
loop_
_entity.id
_entity.type
_entity.pdbx_description
1 polymer ?
#
loop_
_entity_poly.entity_id
_entity_poly.type
_entity_poly.pdbx_seq_one_letter_code
_entity_poly.pdbx_strand_id
1 'polypeptide(L)'
;MERSGRSNDYLRQPGGVLVANWFEERCAASGPALDAPLALQPAAWLTSTQEQQRAAAAMRPTPAEPPASRFTPGALKTSLTAHGDPGEAPVSYWATLNSLAYGDKFVGMPRVQAFLFTGKNLADAKVPVSTTSLVATSTMRAAWMRDAAADPWTTTSASAAQAAALAAPAGRLQAARPGY
;
A
#
# COMPACT_ATOMS: atom_id res chain seq x y z
N MET A 1 12.88 -0.74 67.39
CA MET A 1 12.52 -1.91 66.55
C MET A 1 13.56 -2.03 65.45
N GLU A 2 14.68 -2.67 65.76
CA GLU A 2 15.77 -2.91 64.80
C GLU A 2 15.44 -4.17 64.01
N ARG A 3 15.12 -4.02 62.72
CA ARG A 3 15.11 -5.17 61.80
C ARG A 3 16.47 -5.21 61.11
N SER A 4 17.35 -6.01 61.70
CA SER A 4 18.57 -6.53 61.10
C SER A 4 18.24 -7.19 59.76
N GLY A 5 18.40 -6.43 58.68
CA GLY A 5 18.29 -6.90 57.30
C GLY A 5 19.60 -7.54 56.86
N ARG A 6 19.85 -8.77 57.32
CA ARG A 6 20.87 -9.65 56.75
C ARG A 6 20.15 -10.91 56.25
N SER A 7 19.94 -10.99 54.95
CA SER A 7 19.58 -12.27 54.32
C SER A 7 20.80 -13.17 54.37
N ASN A 8 20.65 -14.32 55.02
CA ASN A 8 21.69 -15.32 55.21
C ASN A 8 22.24 -15.82 53.87
N ASP A 9 23.47 -15.42 53.62
CA ASP A 9 24.52 -16.05 52.84
C ASP A 9 24.40 -17.59 52.76
N TYR A 10 24.22 -18.08 51.53
CA TYR A 10 24.71 -19.38 51.04
C TYR A 10 24.55 -20.58 51.99
N LEU A 11 23.31 -20.94 52.35
CA LEU A 11 23.04 -22.30 52.85
C LEU A 11 23.12 -23.34 51.72
N ARG A 12 24.37 -23.58 51.31
CA ARG A 12 25.02 -24.89 51.39
C ARG A 12 24.63 -25.96 50.37
N GLN A 13 24.18 -25.64 49.15
CA GLN A 13 24.22 -26.62 48.04
C GLN A 13 24.52 -25.99 46.66
N PRO A 14 25.36 -26.64 45.82
CA PRO A 14 25.81 -26.10 44.55
C PRO A 14 24.75 -26.34 43.47
N GLY A 15 24.43 -25.29 42.71
CA GLY A 15 23.62 -25.39 41.50
C GLY A 15 22.12 -25.24 41.74
N GLY A 16 21.58 -24.05 41.45
CA GLY A 16 20.14 -23.93 41.21
C GLY A 16 19.46 -22.62 41.55
N VAL A 17 20.12 -21.69 42.26
CA VAL A 17 19.49 -20.40 42.59
C VAL A 17 20.32 -19.25 42.00
N LEU A 18 19.75 -18.56 41.01
CA LEU A 18 20.29 -17.33 40.45
C LEU A 18 20.04 -16.19 41.45
N VAL A 19 21.02 -15.91 42.30
CA VAL A 19 21.01 -14.71 43.15
C VAL A 19 21.45 -13.51 42.31
N ALA A 20 20.93 -12.32 42.63
CA ALA A 20 21.06 -11.09 41.86
C ALA A 20 22.51 -10.65 41.53
N ASN A 21 23.53 -11.27 42.13
CA ASN A 21 24.95 -10.97 41.88
C ASN A 21 25.76 -12.12 41.22
N TRP A 22 25.08 -13.12 40.66
CA TRP A 22 25.69 -14.32 40.08
C TRP A 22 26.69 -14.05 38.94
N PHE A 23 26.49 -12.98 38.16
CA PHE A 23 27.34 -12.65 37.03
C PHE A 23 28.71 -12.08 37.46
N GLU A 24 28.74 -11.24 38.51
CA GLU A 24 29.97 -10.57 38.95
C GLU A 24 30.93 -11.53 39.70
N GLU A 25 30.40 -12.51 40.45
CA GLU A 25 31.22 -13.52 41.16
C GLU A 25 31.99 -14.44 40.20
N ARG A 26 31.45 -14.75 39.01
CA ARG A 26 32.15 -15.57 38.01
C ARG A 26 33.23 -14.82 37.26
N CYS A 27 33.07 -13.51 37.05
CA CYS A 27 34.09 -12.69 36.40
C CYS A 27 35.27 -12.39 37.34
N ALA A 28 35.06 -12.27 38.65
CA ALA A 28 36.14 -12.10 39.63
C ALA A 28 36.93 -13.40 39.92
N ALA A 29 36.31 -14.57 39.75
CA ALA A 29 36.97 -15.87 39.88
C ALA A 29 37.89 -16.22 38.69
N SER A 30 37.86 -15.40 37.64
CA SER A 30 38.67 -15.54 36.42
C SER A 30 39.82 -14.52 36.43
N GLY A 31 40.59 -14.49 37.53
CA GLY A 31 41.80 -13.67 37.67
C GLY A 31 42.96 -14.21 36.82
N PRO A 32 43.92 -13.35 36.43
CA PRO A 32 44.76 -13.53 35.25
C PRO A 32 45.97 -14.42 35.51
N ALA A 33 46.11 -15.50 34.74
CA ALA A 33 47.40 -16.17 34.56
C ALA A 33 48.11 -15.57 33.35
N LEU A 34 49.00 -14.60 33.57
CA LEU A 34 49.95 -14.11 32.57
C LEU A 34 51.20 -13.60 33.29
N ASP A 35 52.06 -14.54 33.67
CA ASP A 35 53.49 -14.31 33.85
C ASP A 35 54.12 -14.07 32.47
N ALA A 36 54.34 -12.80 32.10
CA ALA A 36 55.40 -12.40 31.17
C ALA A 36 55.58 -10.86 31.24
N PRO A 37 56.83 -10.36 31.22
CA PRO A 37 57.19 -9.12 31.90
C PRO A 37 56.89 -7.84 31.13
N LEU A 38 56.42 -6.86 31.90
CA LEU A 38 56.68 -5.41 31.83
C LEU A 38 57.63 -4.97 30.69
N ALA A 39 57.05 -4.51 29.58
CA ALA A 39 57.69 -3.54 28.70
C ALA A 39 57.05 -2.17 28.98
N LEU A 40 57.77 -1.34 29.72
CA LEU A 40 57.42 0.04 29.97
C LEU A 40 57.51 0.88 28.69
N GLN A 41 56.53 1.80 28.56
CA GLN A 41 56.53 3.10 27.85
C GLN A 41 55.80 3.20 26.49
N PRO A 42 55.38 4.41 26.05
CA PRO A 42 55.16 5.69 26.76
C PRO A 42 53.74 6.27 26.50
N ALA A 43 53.43 7.37 27.18
CA ALA A 43 52.16 8.07 27.15
C ALA A 43 51.70 8.59 25.76
N ALA A 44 50.37 8.61 25.62
CA ALA A 44 49.53 9.53 24.84
C ALA A 44 49.66 9.54 23.31
N TRP A 45 48.75 8.82 22.65
CA TRP A 45 48.22 9.24 21.34
C TRP A 45 46.69 9.22 21.42
N LEU A 46 46.11 10.35 21.83
CA LEU A 46 44.68 10.64 21.64
C LEU A 46 44.45 10.76 20.13
N THR A 47 44.13 9.63 19.48
CA THR A 47 43.71 9.63 18.07
C THR A 47 42.25 10.05 18.01
N SER A 48 41.96 11.02 17.15
CA SER A 48 40.58 11.49 16.94
C SER A 48 39.71 10.35 16.41
N THR A 49 38.46 10.27 16.87
CA THR A 49 37.47 9.25 16.47
C THR A 49 37.30 9.10 14.96
N GLN A 50 37.69 10.12 14.20
CA GLN A 50 37.59 10.14 12.75
C GLN A 50 38.58 9.18 12.05
N GLU A 51 39.77 8.96 12.62
CA GLU A 51 40.79 8.09 12.01
C GLU A 51 40.51 6.59 12.27
N GLN A 52 40.00 6.25 13.45
CA GLN A 52 39.54 4.89 13.76
C GLN A 52 38.34 4.46 12.91
N GLN A 53 37.42 5.39 12.61
CA GLN A 53 36.28 5.09 11.74
C GLN A 53 36.68 4.85 10.29
N ARG A 54 37.73 5.50 9.78
CA ARG A 54 38.26 5.22 8.44
C ARG A 54 38.94 3.86 8.34
N ALA A 55 39.70 3.45 9.36
CA ALA A 55 40.32 2.13 9.40
C ALA A 55 39.27 1.01 9.55
N ALA A 56 38.24 1.21 10.37
CA ALA A 56 37.12 0.26 10.51
C ALA A 56 36.23 0.19 9.25
N ALA A 57 36.14 1.27 8.47
CA ALA A 57 35.42 1.28 7.19
C ALA A 57 36.16 0.51 6.09
N ALA A 58 37.49 0.37 6.18
CA ALA A 58 38.30 -0.38 5.22
C ALA A 58 38.26 -1.91 5.44
N MET A 59 37.74 -2.38 6.57
CA MET A 59 37.51 -3.80 6.90
C MET A 59 36.01 -4.16 6.91
N ARG A 60 35.22 -3.58 5.99
CA ARG A 60 33.85 -4.03 5.80
C ARG A 60 33.86 -5.41 5.10
N PRO A 61 33.27 -6.47 5.68
CA PRO A 61 32.96 -7.66 4.90
C PRO A 61 32.05 -7.25 3.74
N THR A 62 32.29 -7.85 2.57
CA THR A 62 31.50 -7.71 1.35
C THR A 62 30.00 -7.60 1.68
N PRO A 63 29.26 -6.62 1.10
CA PRO A 63 27.83 -6.52 1.35
C PRO A 63 27.20 -7.87 1.00
N ALA A 64 26.54 -8.47 1.99
CA ALA A 64 25.78 -9.69 1.80
C ALA A 64 24.87 -9.49 0.58
N GLU A 65 24.96 -10.41 -0.37
CA GLU A 65 24.13 -10.46 -1.55
C GLU A 65 22.66 -10.25 -1.12
N PRO A 66 21.90 -9.35 -1.77
CA PRO A 66 20.49 -9.18 -1.42
C PRO A 66 19.80 -10.54 -1.49
N PRO A 67 18.91 -10.88 -0.53
CA PRO A 67 18.24 -12.17 -0.54
C PRO A 67 17.59 -12.37 -1.90
N ALA A 68 17.86 -13.52 -2.54
CA ALA A 68 17.29 -13.87 -3.83
C ALA A 68 15.79 -13.53 -3.83
N SER A 69 15.37 -12.76 -4.84
CA SER A 69 13.99 -12.36 -5.06
C SER A 69 13.06 -13.54 -4.82
N ARG A 70 12.20 -13.46 -3.78
CA ARG A 70 11.12 -14.43 -3.55
C ARG A 70 10.03 -14.38 -4.63
N PHE A 71 10.16 -13.47 -5.58
CA PHE A 71 9.24 -13.34 -6.68
C PHE A 71 9.68 -14.26 -7.82
N THR A 72 9.28 -15.52 -7.74
CA THR A 72 9.13 -16.30 -8.97
C THR A 72 7.90 -15.71 -9.67
N PRO A 73 8.03 -15.12 -10.87
CA PRO A 73 6.85 -14.67 -11.61
C PRO A 73 6.06 -15.92 -11.98
N GLY A 74 5.07 -16.25 -11.12
CA GLY A 74 4.09 -17.27 -11.44
C GLY A 74 3.37 -16.84 -12.71
N ALA A 75 3.15 -17.78 -13.63
CA ALA A 75 2.32 -17.53 -14.80
C ALA A 75 1.02 -16.86 -14.35
N LEU A 76 0.69 -15.70 -14.96
CA LEU A 76 -0.54 -14.97 -14.69
C LEU A 76 -1.72 -15.95 -14.82
N LYS A 77 -2.47 -16.13 -13.72
CA LYS A 77 -3.56 -17.12 -13.61
C LYS A 77 -4.71 -16.90 -14.62
N THR A 78 -4.69 -15.81 -15.37
CA THR A 78 -5.67 -15.48 -16.40
C THR A 78 -5.68 -16.49 -17.55
N SER A 79 -4.57 -17.20 -17.81
CA SER A 79 -4.48 -18.15 -18.92
C SER A 79 -5.22 -19.46 -18.69
N LEU A 80 -5.44 -19.89 -17.43
CA LEU A 80 -6.04 -21.20 -17.14
C LEU A 80 -7.52 -21.26 -17.52
N THR A 81 -8.23 -20.14 -17.45
CA THR A 81 -9.68 -20.05 -17.70
C THR A 81 -10.00 -19.23 -18.95
N ALA A 82 -8.98 -18.71 -19.65
CA ALA A 82 -9.18 -17.97 -20.89
C ALA A 82 -9.47 -18.94 -22.03
N HIS A 83 -10.55 -18.70 -22.75
CA HIS A 83 -10.87 -19.37 -24.00
C HIS A 83 -10.63 -18.40 -25.15
N GLY A 84 -9.90 -18.84 -26.18
CA GLY A 84 -9.55 -18.01 -27.34
C GLY A 84 -8.09 -18.18 -27.75
N ASP A 85 -7.65 -17.35 -28.68
CA ASP A 85 -6.25 -17.30 -29.09
C ASP A 85 -5.41 -16.62 -27.99
N PRO A 86 -4.37 -17.29 -27.45
CA PRO A 86 -3.47 -16.67 -26.47
C PRO A 86 -2.63 -15.51 -27.04
N GLY A 87 -2.52 -15.38 -28.36
CA GLY A 87 -1.86 -14.25 -29.02
C GLY A 87 -2.72 -12.98 -29.07
N GLU A 88 -4.03 -13.10 -28.83
CA GLU A 88 -4.96 -11.98 -28.84
C GLU A 88 -5.24 -11.46 -27.43
N ALA A 89 -5.61 -10.18 -27.34
CA ALA A 89 -6.04 -9.60 -26.07
C ALA A 89 -7.35 -10.28 -25.60
N PRO A 90 -7.51 -10.54 -24.29
CA PRO A 90 -8.70 -11.22 -23.79
C PRO A 90 -9.96 -10.42 -24.09
N VAL A 91 -10.93 -11.07 -24.73
CA VAL A 91 -12.22 -10.44 -25.07
C VAL A 91 -13.04 -10.26 -23.80
N SER A 92 -13.43 -9.02 -23.51
CA SER A 92 -14.28 -8.67 -22.38
C SER A 92 -15.64 -8.18 -22.86
N TYR A 93 -16.71 -8.79 -22.35
CA TYR A 93 -18.09 -8.46 -22.71
C TYR A 93 -18.68 -7.53 -21.67
N TRP A 94 -18.92 -6.28 -22.07
CA TRP A 94 -19.43 -5.21 -21.20
C TRP A 94 -20.88 -4.84 -21.50
N ALA A 95 -21.45 -5.39 -22.57
CA ALA A 95 -22.85 -5.21 -22.91
C ALA A 95 -23.73 -6.28 -22.25
N THR A 96 -24.89 -5.87 -21.75
CA THR A 96 -25.92 -6.79 -21.26
C THR A 96 -26.99 -6.97 -22.32
N LEU A 97 -27.72 -8.10 -22.29
CA LEU A 97 -28.85 -8.28 -23.21
C LEU A 97 -29.87 -7.13 -23.09
N ASN A 98 -30.09 -6.62 -21.87
CA ASN A 98 -31.00 -5.51 -21.62
C ASN A 98 -30.53 -4.22 -22.33
N SER A 99 -29.25 -3.87 -22.21
CA SER A 99 -28.69 -2.68 -22.87
C SER A 99 -28.68 -2.80 -24.39
N LEU A 100 -28.51 -4.01 -24.93
CA LEU A 100 -28.55 -4.26 -26.38
C LEU A 100 -29.98 -4.29 -26.95
N ALA A 101 -30.93 -4.86 -26.22
CA ALA A 101 -32.30 -5.03 -26.69
C ALA A 101 -33.18 -3.79 -26.49
N TYR A 102 -32.91 -3.00 -25.45
CA TYR A 102 -33.76 -1.89 -25.01
C TYR A 102 -33.00 -0.56 -24.84
N GLY A 103 -31.71 -0.50 -25.15
CA GLY A 103 -30.97 0.76 -25.21
C GLY A 103 -31.37 1.61 -26.43
N ASP A 104 -30.44 2.44 -26.89
CA ASP A 104 -30.68 3.35 -28.00
C ASP A 104 -31.05 2.59 -29.27
N LYS A 105 -32.33 2.70 -29.66
CA LYS A 105 -32.86 2.01 -30.84
C LYS A 105 -32.70 2.86 -32.09
N PHE A 106 -32.23 2.23 -33.17
CA PHE A 106 -32.18 2.83 -34.49
C PHE A 106 -32.90 1.95 -35.52
N VAL A 107 -33.31 2.57 -36.63
CA VAL A 107 -34.01 1.86 -37.72
C VAL A 107 -33.10 0.80 -38.32
N GLY A 108 -33.57 -0.45 -38.41
CA GLY A 108 -32.78 -1.58 -38.91
C GLY A 108 -32.08 -2.40 -37.82
N MET A 109 -32.37 -2.15 -36.54
CA MET A 109 -31.85 -2.98 -35.45
C MET A 109 -32.22 -4.47 -35.61
N PRO A 110 -31.27 -5.39 -35.36
CA PRO A 110 -31.54 -6.81 -35.43
C PRO A 110 -32.49 -7.26 -34.30
N ARG A 111 -33.12 -8.43 -34.48
CA ARG A 111 -33.98 -9.04 -33.45
C ARG A 111 -33.15 -9.34 -32.21
N VAL A 112 -33.79 -9.32 -31.03
CA VAL A 112 -33.14 -9.59 -29.74
C VAL A 112 -32.38 -10.93 -29.73
N GLN A 113 -32.89 -11.95 -30.42
CA GLN A 113 -32.25 -13.27 -30.55
C GLN A 113 -30.88 -13.22 -31.24
N ALA A 114 -30.62 -12.21 -32.06
CA ALA A 114 -29.34 -12.04 -32.76
C ALA A 114 -28.20 -11.60 -31.82
N PHE A 115 -28.51 -11.20 -30.58
CA PHE A 115 -27.51 -10.85 -29.56
C PHE A 115 -27.11 -12.02 -28.68
N LEU A 116 -27.69 -13.21 -28.88
CA LEU A 116 -27.38 -14.42 -28.12
C LEU A 116 -26.31 -15.23 -28.86
N PHE A 117 -25.38 -15.82 -28.11
CA PHE A 117 -24.44 -16.80 -28.66
C PHE A 117 -25.18 -18.09 -28.99
N THR A 118 -25.08 -18.52 -30.25
CA THR A 118 -25.80 -19.69 -30.79
C THR A 118 -24.89 -20.87 -31.12
N GLY A 119 -23.57 -20.69 -31.05
CA GLY A 119 -22.58 -21.67 -31.50
C GLY A 119 -22.39 -21.69 -33.02
N LYS A 120 -22.94 -20.69 -33.73
CA LYS A 120 -22.78 -20.53 -35.19
C LYS A 120 -21.84 -19.35 -35.43
N ASN A 121 -20.61 -19.65 -35.86
CA ASN A 121 -19.52 -18.67 -36.03
C ASN A 121 -19.94 -17.37 -36.75
N LEU A 122 -20.73 -17.46 -37.83
CA LEU A 122 -21.16 -16.27 -38.59
C LEU A 122 -22.17 -15.37 -37.85
N ALA A 123 -23.01 -15.96 -37.00
CA ALA A 123 -23.96 -15.21 -36.17
C ALA A 123 -23.26 -14.64 -34.95
N ASP A 124 -22.42 -15.45 -34.30
CA ASP A 124 -21.73 -15.10 -33.07
C ASP A 124 -20.67 -14.00 -33.29
N ALA A 125 -20.02 -13.97 -34.47
CA ALA A 125 -19.10 -12.90 -34.84
C ALA A 125 -19.75 -11.51 -34.95
N LYS A 126 -21.09 -11.43 -35.07
CA LYS A 126 -21.83 -10.17 -35.17
C LYS A 126 -22.40 -9.70 -33.84
N VAL A 127 -22.19 -10.46 -32.75
CA VAL A 127 -22.68 -10.08 -31.43
C VAL A 127 -21.84 -8.91 -30.90
N PRO A 128 -22.46 -7.76 -30.60
CA PRO A 128 -21.74 -6.60 -30.07
C PRO A 128 -21.25 -6.88 -28.66
N VAL A 129 -19.96 -6.63 -28.42
CA VAL A 129 -19.29 -6.91 -27.14
C VAL A 129 -19.42 -5.78 -26.11
N SER A 130 -19.73 -4.56 -26.56
CA SER A 130 -19.84 -3.37 -25.70
C SER A 130 -20.89 -2.38 -26.20
N THR A 131 -21.41 -1.59 -25.28
CA THR A 131 -22.25 -0.41 -25.55
C THR A 131 -21.52 0.83 -25.06
N THR A 132 -21.48 1.89 -25.87
CA THR A 132 -20.72 3.12 -25.59
C THR A 132 -21.47 4.05 -24.63
N SER A 133 -21.64 3.67 -23.37
CA SER A 133 -22.18 4.57 -22.33
C SER A 133 -21.20 4.69 -21.17
N LEU A 134 -20.67 5.91 -20.99
CA LEU A 134 -19.71 6.25 -19.92
C LEU A 134 -20.24 7.38 -19.01
N VAL A 135 -21.55 7.61 -19.01
CA VAL A 135 -22.17 8.71 -18.26
C VAL A 135 -21.86 8.58 -16.76
N ALA A 136 -22.12 7.41 -16.18
CA ALA A 136 -21.83 7.14 -14.77
C ALA A 136 -20.35 7.35 -14.43
N THR A 137 -19.43 6.88 -15.27
CA THR A 137 -17.99 7.09 -15.09
C THR A 137 -17.62 8.56 -15.11
N SER A 138 -18.19 9.33 -16.06
CA SER A 138 -17.93 10.77 -16.15
C SER A 138 -18.45 11.52 -14.93
N THR A 139 -19.64 11.18 -14.42
CA THR A 139 -20.24 11.78 -13.23
C THR A 139 -19.43 11.45 -11.97
N MET A 140 -19.04 10.17 -11.81
CA MET A 140 -18.23 9.73 -10.67
C MET A 140 -16.84 10.36 -10.68
N ARG A 141 -16.21 10.44 -11.85
CA ARG A 141 -14.92 11.14 -11.99
C ARG A 141 -15.06 12.61 -11.61
N ALA A 142 -16.10 13.29 -12.06
CA ALA A 142 -16.35 14.68 -11.67
C ALA A 142 -16.64 14.84 -10.17
N ALA A 143 -17.25 13.86 -9.52
CA ALA A 143 -17.43 13.85 -8.06
C ALA A 143 -16.08 13.70 -7.35
N TRP A 144 -15.25 12.73 -7.73
CA TRP A 144 -13.93 12.54 -7.12
C TRP A 144 -13.01 13.73 -7.31
N MET A 145 -13.07 14.41 -8.46
CA MET A 145 -12.31 15.63 -8.69
C MET A 145 -12.78 16.78 -7.78
N ARG A 146 -14.09 16.88 -7.51
CA ARG A 146 -14.62 17.86 -6.55
C ARG A 146 -14.19 17.54 -5.12
N ASP A 147 -14.24 16.27 -4.73
CA ASP A 147 -13.84 15.84 -3.39
C ASP A 147 -12.33 16.05 -3.16
N ALA A 148 -11.51 15.76 -4.17
CA ALA A 148 -10.07 15.99 -4.12
C ALA A 148 -9.70 17.49 -4.04
N ALA A 149 -10.54 18.37 -4.60
CA ALA A 149 -10.34 19.81 -4.61
C ALA A 149 -11.07 20.55 -3.47
N ALA A 150 -11.69 19.83 -2.54
CA ALA A 150 -12.45 20.42 -1.46
C ALA A 150 -11.53 21.20 -0.49
N ASP A 151 -11.80 22.50 -0.33
CA ASP A 151 -11.08 23.34 0.63
C ASP A 151 -11.63 23.10 2.05
N PRO A 152 -10.80 22.62 3.01
CA PRO A 152 -11.24 22.31 4.37
C PRO A 152 -11.74 23.53 5.15
N TRP A 153 -11.42 24.75 4.72
CA TRP A 153 -11.79 25.98 5.42
C TRP A 153 -13.06 26.63 4.88
N THR A 154 -13.58 26.15 3.76
CA THR A 154 -14.82 26.68 3.19
C THR A 154 -16.04 26.04 3.85
N THR A 155 -16.92 26.88 4.41
CA THR A 155 -18.19 26.40 4.94
C THR A 155 -19.19 26.18 3.81
N THR A 156 -20.04 25.16 3.96
CA THR A 156 -21.07 24.81 2.95
C THR A 156 -22.03 25.97 2.66
N SER A 157 -22.33 26.81 3.65
CA SER A 157 -23.19 27.98 3.49
C SER A 157 -22.55 29.08 2.64
N ALA A 158 -21.26 29.36 2.85
CA ALA A 158 -20.52 30.35 2.08
C ALA A 158 -20.34 29.92 0.62
N SER A 159 -19.98 28.65 0.39
CA SER A 159 -19.81 28.12 -0.96
C SER A 159 -21.13 28.05 -1.73
N ALA A 160 -22.23 27.68 -1.08
CA ALA A 160 -23.56 27.67 -1.68
C ALA A 160 -24.03 29.09 -2.06
N ALA A 161 -23.83 30.09 -1.19
CA ALA A 161 -24.18 31.48 -1.47
C ALA A 161 -23.37 32.05 -2.64
N GLN A 162 -22.06 31.77 -2.69
CA GLN A 162 -21.19 32.20 -3.79
C GLN A 162 -21.57 31.54 -5.12
N ALA A 163 -21.86 30.23 -5.12
CA ALA A 163 -22.30 29.53 -6.32
C ALA A 163 -23.64 30.07 -6.84
N ALA A 164 -24.61 30.32 -5.94
CA ALA A 164 -25.90 30.90 -6.30
C ALA A 164 -25.77 32.33 -6.86
N ALA A 165 -24.88 33.14 -6.29
CA ALA A 165 -24.62 34.50 -6.79
C ALA A 165 -24.01 34.50 -8.20
N LEU A 166 -23.11 33.55 -8.51
CA LEU A 166 -22.49 33.42 -9.84
C LEU A 166 -23.44 32.80 -10.88
N ALA A 167 -24.30 31.87 -10.47
CA ALA A 167 -25.23 31.19 -11.37
C ALA A 167 -26.48 32.00 -11.70
N ALA A 168 -26.77 33.06 -10.94
CA ALA A 168 -27.95 33.89 -11.16
C ALA A 168 -27.84 34.62 -12.50
N PRO A 169 -28.74 34.34 -13.47
CA PRO A 169 -28.81 35.14 -14.69
C PRO A 169 -29.19 36.58 -14.32
N ALA A 170 -28.59 37.58 -14.97
CA ALA A 170 -28.83 39.00 -14.69
C ALA A 170 -30.27 39.48 -15.00
N GLY A 171 -31.16 38.58 -15.40
CA GLY A 171 -32.55 38.88 -15.71
C GLY A 171 -33.43 38.88 -14.46
N ARG A 172 -34.07 40.02 -14.18
CA ARG A 172 -35.19 40.05 -13.24
C ARG A 172 -36.41 39.42 -13.89
N LEU A 173 -36.89 38.31 -13.34
CA LEU A 173 -38.16 37.71 -13.78
C LEU A 173 -39.29 38.74 -13.58
N GLN A 174 -39.92 39.15 -14.68
CA GLN A 174 -41.13 39.97 -14.63
C GLN A 174 -42.33 39.08 -14.34
N ALA A 175 -43.29 39.58 -13.57
CA ALA A 175 -44.52 38.86 -13.31
C ALA A 175 -45.30 38.68 -14.62
N ALA A 176 -45.48 37.42 -15.03
CA ALA A 176 -46.34 37.10 -16.16
C ALA A 176 -47.77 37.50 -15.81
N ARG A 177 -48.37 38.39 -16.62
CA ARG A 177 -49.80 38.70 -16.47
C ARG A 177 -50.62 37.48 -16.89
N PRO A 178 -51.61 37.05 -16.10
CA PRO A 178 -52.57 36.05 -16.57
C PRO A 178 -53.33 36.63 -17.77
N GLY A 179 -53.35 35.88 -18.87
CA GLY A 179 -54.15 36.21 -20.04
C GLY A 179 -55.63 36.07 -19.68
N TYR A 180 -56.41 37.12 -19.99
CA TYR A 180 -57.86 37.06 -20.01
C TYR A 180 -58.34 36.36 -21.28
#